data_AF-A0A817K6C1-F1
#
_entry.id   AF-A0A817K6C1-F1
#
_cell.length_a   1.000
_cell.length_b   1.000
_cell.length_c   1.000
_cell.angle_alpha   90.00
_cell.angle_beta   90.00
_cell.angle_gamma   90.00
#
_symmetry.space_group_name_H-M   'P 1'
#
loop_
_entity.id
_entity.type
_entity.pdbx_description
1 polymer ?
#
loop_
_entity_poly.entity_id
_entity_poly.type
_entity_poly.pdbx_seq_one_letter_code
_entity_poly.pdbx_strand_id
1 'polypeptide(L)'
;MANRTTASASSGPRRKLALVLGIGEYEEGRKLPNAENDANDMSLVLEGIGFIVTKKLHLTYTEMRHVLVDFDASIRSTDMVLFYFAGHGTQWENQNYLIPKDNAGIDGADLKKRAINAQDVLNDLSDRDPFVTIFLLDCCRTYHVRNSNSTPRATNTNNPESDGLKAMNAKAGALIAFACAPGTVADDGNGQKNGLFTKHLLRQIVLPNQDIRMILADVTDGVMEESTSKQIPFLSVTLRHRNICLCDQNSGE
;
A
#
# COMPACT_ATOMS: atom_id res chain seq x y z
N MET A 1 14.58 27.41 43.84
CA MET A 1 14.27 27.39 42.40
C MET A 1 13.94 25.96 42.02
N ALA A 2 12.65 25.62 41.92
CA ALA A 2 12.22 24.27 41.56
C ALA A 2 12.10 24.16 40.04
N ASN A 3 12.87 23.25 39.46
CA ASN A 3 12.95 23.01 38.02
C ASN A 3 11.67 22.29 37.56
N ARG A 4 10.77 22.99 36.85
CA ARG A 4 9.63 22.36 36.16
C ARG A 4 10.15 21.73 34.88
N THR A 5 10.47 20.45 34.94
CA THR A 5 10.58 19.60 33.74
C THR A 5 9.19 19.51 33.11
N THR A 6 8.92 20.35 32.11
CA THR A 6 7.77 20.14 31.22
C THR A 6 8.19 19.06 30.23
N ALA A 7 7.87 17.81 30.55
CA ALA A 7 7.84 16.76 29.55
C ALA A 7 6.75 17.14 28.55
N SER A 8 7.15 17.63 27.37
CA SER A 8 6.26 17.74 26.22
C SER A 8 5.84 16.34 25.84
N ALA A 9 4.69 15.88 26.33
CA ALA A 9 4.05 14.68 25.83
C ALA A 9 3.71 14.93 24.35
N SER A 10 4.57 14.47 23.44
CA SER A 10 4.15 14.24 22.06
C SER A 10 3.09 13.15 22.13
N SER A 11 1.81 13.54 22.15
CA SER A 11 0.74 12.56 22.11
C SER A 11 0.83 11.84 20.76
N GLY A 12 1.30 10.58 20.79
CA GLY A 12 1.23 9.69 19.64
C GLY A 12 -0.23 9.44 19.22
N PRO A 13 -0.45 8.62 18.20
CA PRO A 13 -1.80 8.32 17.74
C PRO A 13 -2.63 7.70 18.87
N ARG A 14 -3.91 8.08 18.97
CA ARG A 14 -4.82 7.53 20.00
C ARG A 14 -5.38 6.16 19.62
N ARG A 15 -5.46 5.88 18.31
CA ARG A 15 -5.87 4.58 17.74
C ARG A 15 -5.01 4.30 16.52
N LYS A 16 -4.81 3.03 16.23
CA LYS A 16 -4.20 2.54 15.00
C LYS A 16 -5.29 1.81 14.22
N LEU A 17 -5.67 2.33 13.04
CA LEU A 17 -6.68 1.75 12.17
C LEU A 17 -6.00 1.18 10.93
N ALA A 18 -6.37 -0.02 10.51
CA ALA A 18 -5.90 -0.56 9.23
C ALA A 18 -7.05 -1.04 8.36
N LEU A 19 -6.99 -0.70 7.07
CA LEU A 19 -7.77 -1.34 6.02
C LEU A 19 -6.84 -2.21 5.20
N VAL A 20 -7.10 -3.52 5.20
CA VAL A 20 -6.27 -4.53 4.52
C VAL A 20 -7.12 -5.22 3.45
N LEU A 21 -6.78 -4.98 2.19
CA LEU A 21 -7.47 -5.53 1.03
C LEU A 21 -6.58 -6.54 0.31
N GLY A 22 -7.08 -7.74 0.06
CA GLY A 22 -6.40 -8.77 -0.73
C GLY A 22 -7.28 -9.29 -1.86
N ILE A 23 -6.85 -9.15 -3.10
CA ILE A 23 -7.61 -9.66 -4.26
C ILE A 23 -6.69 -10.60 -5.05
N GLY A 24 -6.98 -11.89 -4.92
CA GLY A 24 -6.26 -12.97 -5.60
C GLY A 24 -7.10 -13.72 -6.64
N GLU A 25 -8.43 -13.69 -6.48
CA GLU A 25 -9.38 -14.32 -7.38
C GLU A 25 -10.03 -13.28 -8.28
N TYR A 26 -9.63 -13.26 -9.55
CA TYR A 26 -10.19 -12.38 -10.59
C TYR A 26 -11.06 -13.19 -11.53
N GLU A 27 -12.14 -12.59 -12.02
CA GLU A 27 -13.01 -13.18 -13.04
C GLU A 27 -12.27 -13.38 -14.37
N GLU A 28 -11.38 -12.44 -14.72
CA GLU A 28 -10.54 -12.52 -15.91
C GLU A 28 -9.05 -12.35 -15.61
N GLY A 29 -8.22 -13.00 -16.42
CA GLY A 29 -6.77 -12.86 -16.36
C GLY A 29 -6.09 -13.78 -15.34
N ARG A 30 -4.91 -13.37 -14.88
CA ARG A 30 -4.05 -14.18 -14.01
C ARG A 30 -4.52 -14.08 -12.56
N LYS A 31 -4.71 -15.22 -11.88
CA LYS A 31 -4.94 -15.25 -10.43
C LYS A 31 -3.65 -14.95 -9.64
N LEU A 32 -3.79 -14.40 -8.44
CA LEU A 32 -2.69 -14.06 -7.53
C LEU A 32 -2.93 -14.73 -6.16
N PRO A 33 -2.65 -16.03 -6.01
CA PRO A 33 -2.93 -16.75 -4.76
C PRO A 33 -2.17 -16.16 -3.55
N ASN A 34 -1.00 -15.55 -3.79
CA ASN A 34 -0.23 -14.89 -2.74
C ASN A 34 -0.96 -13.65 -2.16
N ALA A 35 -1.77 -12.93 -2.94
CA ALA A 35 -2.43 -11.71 -2.47
C ALA A 35 -3.39 -11.95 -1.29
N GLU A 36 -4.05 -13.11 -1.26
CA GLU A 36 -4.88 -13.51 -0.12
C GLU A 36 -4.02 -13.85 1.10
N ASN A 37 -2.93 -14.60 0.91
CA ASN A 37 -1.99 -14.92 1.99
C ASN A 37 -1.36 -13.65 2.57
N ASP A 38 -0.98 -12.72 1.71
CA ASP A 38 -0.39 -11.42 2.05
C ASP A 38 -1.34 -10.60 2.91
N ALA A 39 -2.61 -10.46 2.49
CA ALA A 39 -3.62 -9.77 3.29
C ALA A 39 -3.95 -10.50 4.61
N ASN A 40 -3.96 -11.83 4.62
CA ASN A 40 -4.20 -12.62 5.83
C ASN A 40 -3.08 -12.42 6.86
N ASP A 41 -1.83 -12.59 6.46
CA ASP A 41 -0.68 -12.46 7.36
C ASP A 41 -0.47 -11.01 7.82
N MET A 42 -0.69 -10.04 6.92
CA MET A 42 -0.62 -8.61 7.26
C MET A 42 -1.66 -8.24 8.32
N SER A 43 -2.90 -8.71 8.19
CA SER A 43 -3.95 -8.50 9.20
C SER A 43 -3.55 -9.04 10.56
N LEU A 44 -3.06 -10.29 10.61
CA LEU A 44 -2.67 -10.94 11.86
C LEU A 44 -1.53 -10.19 12.56
N VAL A 45 -0.51 -9.76 11.80
CA VAL A 45 0.62 -9.02 12.35
C VAL A 45 0.18 -7.63 12.84
N LEU A 46 -0.63 -6.91 12.06
CA LEU A 46 -1.13 -5.59 12.43
C LEU A 46 -2.01 -5.65 13.69
N GLU A 47 -2.91 -6.63 13.79
CA GLU A 47 -3.69 -6.91 15.00
C GLU A 47 -2.77 -7.16 16.20
N GLY A 48 -1.73 -7.99 16.02
CA GLY A 48 -0.76 -8.31 17.05
C GLY A 48 0.03 -7.10 17.59
N ILE A 49 0.21 -6.05 16.79
CA ILE A 49 0.87 -4.81 17.20
C ILE A 49 -0.12 -3.66 17.52
N GLY A 50 -1.40 -4.00 17.71
CA GLY A 50 -2.42 -3.11 18.27
C GLY A 50 -3.24 -2.30 17.27
N PHE A 51 -3.26 -2.69 15.98
CA PHE A 51 -4.19 -2.10 15.01
C PHE A 51 -5.59 -2.71 15.16
N ILE A 52 -6.60 -1.86 14.95
CA ILE A 52 -7.97 -2.28 14.68
C ILE A 52 -8.06 -2.50 13.17
N VAL A 53 -8.06 -3.77 12.75
CA VAL A 53 -7.97 -4.14 11.34
C VAL A 53 -9.35 -4.44 10.75
N THR A 54 -9.65 -3.81 9.61
CA THR A 54 -10.72 -4.21 8.70
C THR A 54 -10.09 -4.95 7.53
N LYS A 55 -10.14 -6.29 7.55
CA LYS A 55 -9.67 -7.12 6.43
C LYS A 55 -10.82 -7.48 5.49
N LYS A 56 -10.60 -7.35 4.19
CA LYS A 56 -11.54 -7.80 3.14
C LYS A 56 -10.80 -8.47 1.99
N LEU A 57 -11.41 -9.51 1.44
CA LEU A 57 -10.84 -10.30 0.36
C LEU A 57 -11.77 -10.33 -0.85
N HIS A 58 -11.19 -10.38 -2.05
CA HIS A 58 -11.88 -10.61 -3.33
C HIS A 58 -13.13 -9.73 -3.51
N LEU A 59 -12.99 -8.44 -3.22
CA LEU A 59 -14.09 -7.47 -3.34
C LEU A 59 -14.33 -7.10 -4.80
N THR A 60 -15.60 -6.97 -5.16
CA THR A 60 -16.04 -6.33 -6.41
C THR A 60 -15.80 -4.82 -6.36
N TYR A 61 -15.89 -4.13 -7.49
CA TYR A 61 -15.80 -2.68 -7.57
C TYR A 61 -16.74 -1.98 -6.57
N THR A 62 -18.01 -2.41 -6.55
CA THR A 62 -19.03 -1.82 -5.67
C THR A 62 -18.71 -2.08 -4.20
N GLU A 63 -18.30 -3.30 -3.86
CA GLU A 63 -17.93 -3.64 -2.49
C GLU A 63 -16.67 -2.89 -2.01
N MET A 64 -15.65 -2.74 -2.88
CA MET A 64 -14.47 -1.92 -2.57
C MET A 64 -14.86 -0.49 -2.25
N ARG A 65 -15.72 0.14 -3.08
CA ARG A 65 -16.19 1.51 -2.84
C ARG A 65 -16.90 1.65 -1.51
N HIS A 66 -17.81 0.74 -1.18
CA HIS A 66 -18.51 0.79 0.11
C HIS A 66 -17.56 0.67 1.29
N VAL A 67 -16.63 -0.29 1.25
CA VAL A 67 -15.65 -0.50 2.31
C VAL A 67 -14.73 0.72 2.48
N LEU A 68 -14.32 1.35 1.38
CA LEU A 68 -13.51 2.56 1.41
C LEU A 68 -14.24 3.74 2.05
N VAL A 69 -15.51 3.95 1.68
CA VAL A 69 -16.36 5.01 2.26
C VAL A 69 -16.59 4.78 3.75
N ASP A 70 -16.92 3.55 4.15
CA ASP A 70 -17.16 3.20 5.55
C ASP A 70 -15.89 3.35 6.39
N PHE A 71 -14.74 2.94 5.86
CA PHE A 71 -13.46 3.08 6.54
C PHE A 71 -13.05 4.55 6.68
N ASP A 72 -13.16 5.34 5.61
CA ASP A 72 -12.91 6.79 5.63
C ASP A 72 -13.75 7.50 6.70
N ALA A 73 -15.05 7.19 6.79
CA ALA A 73 -15.96 7.77 7.77
C ALA A 73 -15.59 7.44 9.24
N SER A 74 -14.79 6.38 9.47
CA SER A 74 -14.37 5.95 10.81
C SER A 74 -13.16 6.71 11.36
N ILE A 75 -12.43 7.42 10.50
CA ILE A 75 -11.15 8.07 10.79
C ILE A 75 -11.37 9.37 11.56
N ARG A 76 -10.51 9.60 12.55
CA ARG A 76 -10.38 10.84 13.31
C ARG A 76 -8.97 11.41 13.15
N SER A 77 -8.83 12.72 13.37
CA SER A 77 -7.54 13.41 13.25
C SER A 77 -6.44 12.91 14.20
N THR A 78 -6.81 12.18 15.26
CA THR A 78 -5.86 11.59 16.21
C THR A 78 -5.41 10.17 15.85
N ASP A 79 -5.90 9.60 14.75
CA ASP A 79 -5.64 8.21 14.39
C ASP A 79 -4.37 8.07 13.55
N MET A 80 -3.69 6.93 13.69
CA MET A 80 -2.77 6.42 12.69
C MET A 80 -3.58 5.54 11.74
N VAL A 81 -3.53 5.84 10.45
CA VAL A 81 -4.30 5.13 9.42
C VAL A 81 -3.34 4.39 8.51
N LEU A 82 -3.52 3.08 8.38
CA LEU A 82 -2.78 2.24 7.45
C LEU A 82 -3.74 1.66 6.41
N PHE A 83 -3.46 1.91 5.14
CA PHE A 83 -4.10 1.21 4.03
C PHE A 83 -3.09 0.26 3.41
N TYR A 84 -3.48 -1.00 3.27
CA TYR A 84 -2.71 -2.02 2.61
C TYR A 84 -3.54 -2.68 1.51
N PHE A 85 -2.96 -2.80 0.32
CA PHE A 85 -3.58 -3.51 -0.79
C PHE A 85 -2.59 -4.51 -1.39
N ALA A 86 -3.02 -5.76 -1.52
CA ALA A 86 -2.34 -6.80 -2.31
C ALA A 86 -3.23 -7.25 -3.46
N GLY A 87 -2.70 -7.22 -4.69
CA GLY A 87 -3.45 -7.63 -5.87
C GLY A 87 -2.93 -7.04 -7.18
N HIS A 88 -3.78 -7.03 -8.20
CA HIS A 88 -3.50 -6.38 -9.48
C HIS A 88 -3.66 -4.88 -9.34
N GLY A 89 -2.62 -4.17 -9.74
CA GLY A 89 -2.61 -2.75 -9.97
C GLY A 89 -2.31 -2.46 -11.44
N THR A 90 -2.75 -1.32 -11.93
CA THR A 90 -2.35 -0.87 -13.26
C THR A 90 -2.22 0.65 -13.31
N GLN A 91 -1.56 1.14 -14.35
CA GLN A 91 -1.42 2.56 -14.62
C GLN A 91 -2.08 2.92 -15.95
N TRP A 92 -2.91 3.96 -15.95
CA TRP A 92 -3.52 4.52 -17.14
C TRP A 92 -3.64 6.03 -17.00
N GLU A 93 -3.31 6.78 -18.07
CA GLU A 93 -3.34 8.25 -18.08
C GLU A 93 -2.69 8.89 -16.83
N ASN A 94 -1.51 8.38 -16.46
CA ASN A 94 -0.74 8.86 -15.29
C ASN A 94 -1.43 8.66 -13.92
N GLN A 95 -2.42 7.78 -13.82
CA GLN A 95 -3.10 7.43 -12.57
C GLN A 95 -2.94 5.94 -12.27
N ASN A 96 -2.80 5.61 -10.98
CA ASN A 96 -2.70 4.22 -10.52
C ASN A 96 -4.08 3.72 -10.12
N TYR A 97 -4.44 2.52 -10.56
CA TYR A 97 -5.73 1.90 -10.31
C TYR A 97 -5.54 0.56 -9.59
N LEU A 98 -6.37 0.29 -8.59
CA LEU A 98 -6.51 -1.00 -7.92
C LEU A 98 -7.64 -1.76 -8.60
N ILE A 99 -7.37 -3.00 -9.02
CA ILE A 99 -8.30 -3.79 -9.83
C ILE A 99 -9.18 -4.65 -8.89
N PRO A 100 -10.52 -4.56 -9.01
CA PRO A 100 -11.44 -5.40 -8.23
C PRO A 100 -11.55 -6.82 -8.80
N LYS A 101 -12.25 -7.74 -8.10
CA LYS A 101 -12.43 -9.11 -8.58
C LYS A 101 -13.25 -9.22 -9.87
N ASP A 102 -14.26 -8.35 -10.04
CA ASP A 102 -15.18 -8.31 -11.18
C ASP A 102 -14.59 -7.52 -12.35
N ASN A 103 -13.36 -7.89 -12.71
CA ASN A 103 -12.54 -7.20 -13.70
C ASN A 103 -12.86 -7.58 -15.16
N ALA A 104 -13.89 -8.39 -15.39
CA ALA A 104 -14.22 -8.88 -16.72
C ALA A 104 -14.47 -7.72 -17.70
N GLY A 105 -13.70 -7.69 -18.79
CA GLY A 105 -13.82 -6.67 -19.83
C GLY A 105 -13.41 -5.24 -19.43
N ILE A 106 -12.67 -5.03 -18.34
CA ILE A 106 -12.11 -3.70 -18.04
C ILE A 106 -10.98 -3.38 -19.03
N ASP A 107 -11.15 -2.30 -19.80
CA ASP A 107 -10.12 -1.71 -20.65
C ASP A 107 -9.67 -0.33 -20.13
N GLY A 108 -8.74 0.31 -20.87
CA GLY A 108 -8.15 1.59 -20.46
C GLY A 108 -9.18 2.68 -20.12
N ALA A 109 -10.22 2.86 -20.96
CA ALA A 109 -11.21 3.90 -20.73
C ALA A 109 -12.18 3.54 -19.59
N ASP A 110 -12.42 2.24 -19.38
CA ASP A 110 -13.31 1.73 -18.34
C ASP A 110 -12.70 1.75 -16.94
N LEU A 111 -11.37 1.84 -16.79
CA LEU A 111 -10.69 1.92 -15.49
C LEU A 111 -11.27 3.00 -14.58
N LYS A 112 -11.60 4.18 -15.12
CA LYS A 112 -12.20 5.30 -14.36
C LYS A 112 -13.56 4.95 -13.75
N LYS A 113 -14.29 4.01 -14.34
CA LYS A 113 -15.66 3.66 -13.94
C LYS A 113 -15.74 2.33 -13.20
N ARG A 114 -14.74 1.45 -13.38
CA ARG A 114 -14.78 0.06 -12.94
C ARG A 114 -13.58 -0.37 -12.10
N ALA A 115 -12.59 0.49 -11.91
CA ALA A 115 -11.47 0.26 -11.00
C ALA A 115 -11.34 1.40 -9.98
N ILE A 116 -10.61 1.15 -8.90
CA ILE A 116 -10.44 2.12 -7.82
C ILE A 116 -9.21 2.97 -8.11
N ASN A 117 -9.36 4.28 -8.22
CA ASN A 117 -8.21 5.18 -8.34
C ASN A 117 -7.49 5.27 -6.98
N ALA A 118 -6.22 4.87 -6.93
CA ALA A 118 -5.45 4.82 -5.69
C ALA A 118 -5.14 6.24 -5.14
N GLN A 119 -5.03 7.25 -6.01
CA GLN A 119 -4.85 8.63 -5.57
C GLN A 119 -6.10 9.17 -4.89
N ASP A 120 -7.29 8.83 -5.37
CA ASP A 120 -8.54 9.24 -4.75
C ASP A 120 -8.66 8.62 -3.35
N VAL A 121 -8.34 7.32 -3.20
CA VAL A 121 -8.28 6.69 -1.88
C VAL A 121 -7.30 7.39 -0.94
N LEU A 122 -6.08 7.69 -1.41
CA LEU A 122 -5.10 8.41 -0.60
C LEU A 122 -5.62 9.79 -0.18
N ASN A 123 -6.28 10.51 -1.08
CA ASN A 123 -6.85 11.83 -0.80
C ASN A 123 -7.94 11.73 0.26
N ASP A 124 -8.91 10.82 0.08
CA ASP A 124 -10.03 10.63 1.02
C ASP A 124 -9.50 10.37 2.44
N LEU A 125 -8.59 9.41 2.59
CA LEU A 125 -7.99 9.08 3.89
C LEU A 125 -7.18 10.24 4.49
N SER A 126 -6.47 11.00 3.67
CA SER A 126 -5.63 12.13 4.13
C SER A 126 -6.45 13.37 4.47
N ASP A 127 -7.64 13.54 3.87
CA ASP A 127 -8.50 14.70 4.08
C ASP A 127 -9.22 14.69 5.42
N ARG A 128 -9.17 13.55 6.11
CA ARG A 128 -9.53 13.42 7.53
C ARG A 128 -8.47 14.00 8.49
N ASP A 129 -7.32 14.45 7.95
CA ASP A 129 -6.14 14.95 8.69
C ASP A 129 -5.75 14.04 9.86
N PRO A 130 -5.59 12.72 9.65
CA PRO A 130 -5.11 11.81 10.69
C PRO A 130 -3.70 12.20 11.17
N PHE A 131 -3.29 11.65 12.30
CA PHE A 131 -1.93 11.83 12.82
C PHE A 131 -0.90 11.41 11.77
N VAL A 132 -1.17 10.29 11.08
CA VAL A 132 -0.40 9.84 9.93
C VAL A 132 -1.26 8.96 9.02
N THR A 133 -1.06 9.07 7.70
CA THR A 133 -1.57 8.14 6.69
C THR A 133 -0.42 7.31 6.13
N ILE A 134 -0.53 5.98 6.18
CA ILE A 134 0.46 5.02 5.68
C ILE A 134 -0.20 4.20 4.58
N PHE A 135 0.30 4.30 3.36
CA PHE A 135 -0.31 3.73 2.16
C PHE A 135 0.64 2.71 1.52
N LEU A 136 0.35 1.42 1.68
CA LEU A 136 1.22 0.31 1.29
C LEU A 136 0.57 -0.47 0.15
N LEU A 137 1.22 -0.52 -1.00
CA LEU A 137 0.70 -1.14 -2.22
C LEU A 137 1.60 -2.28 -2.68
N ASP A 138 1.17 -3.51 -2.41
CA ASP A 138 1.75 -4.74 -2.96
C ASP A 138 1.03 -5.15 -4.25
N CYS A 139 1.24 -4.35 -5.29
CA CYS A 139 0.67 -4.57 -6.59
C CYS A 139 1.67 -4.26 -7.70
N CYS A 140 1.53 -4.95 -8.83
CA CYS A 140 2.27 -4.61 -10.03
C CYS A 140 1.83 -3.23 -10.55
N ARG A 141 2.74 -2.55 -11.25
CA ARG A 141 2.46 -1.26 -11.90
C ARG A 141 2.60 -1.35 -13.42
N THR A 142 2.29 -2.52 -13.97
CA THR A 142 2.31 -2.78 -15.41
C THR A 142 0.91 -2.72 -16.02
N TYR A 143 0.83 -2.21 -17.24
CA TYR A 143 -0.38 -2.25 -18.04
C TYR A 143 -0.49 -3.60 -18.74
N HIS A 144 -1.46 -4.42 -18.32
CA HIS A 144 -1.80 -5.68 -19.01
C HIS A 144 -3.28 -5.68 -19.41
N VAL A 145 -3.72 -4.68 -20.18
CA VAL A 145 -4.99 -4.82 -20.89
C VAL A 145 -4.76 -5.72 -22.11
N ARG A 146 -5.54 -6.80 -22.20
CA ARG A 146 -5.58 -7.69 -23.38
C ARG A 146 -5.99 -6.85 -24.58
N ASN A 147 -5.04 -6.51 -25.44
CA ASN A 147 -5.37 -6.28 -26.84
C ASN A 147 -5.07 -7.59 -27.56
N SER A 148 -6.08 -8.45 -27.69
CA SER A 148 -5.98 -9.60 -28.59
C SER A 148 -5.68 -9.04 -29.99
N ASN A 149 -4.43 -9.22 -30.45
CA ASN A 149 -3.86 -8.76 -31.73
C ASN A 149 -3.02 -7.47 -31.72
N SER A 150 -2.58 -6.95 -30.58
CA SER A 150 -1.45 -6.01 -30.58
C SER A 150 -0.22 -6.65 -29.95
N THR A 151 0.88 -6.67 -30.70
CA THR A 151 2.22 -6.77 -30.13
C THR A 151 2.32 -5.86 -28.90
N PRO A 152 3.12 -6.22 -27.87
CA PRO A 152 3.36 -5.34 -26.74
C PRO A 152 3.95 -4.06 -27.31
N ARG A 153 3.13 -3.03 -27.42
CA ARG A 153 3.58 -1.71 -27.83
C ARG A 153 4.36 -1.20 -26.63
N ALA A 154 5.66 -1.49 -26.64
CA ALA A 154 6.64 -0.73 -25.93
C ALA A 154 6.25 0.73 -26.15
N THR A 155 5.78 1.37 -25.09
CA THR A 155 5.67 2.83 -25.06
C THR A 155 7.03 3.33 -25.51
N ASN A 156 7.07 4.02 -26.65
CA ASN A 156 8.29 4.46 -27.32
C ASN A 156 9.12 5.30 -26.34
N THR A 157 10.09 4.68 -25.65
CA THR A 157 10.96 5.28 -24.63
C THR A 157 12.10 6.07 -25.27
N ASN A 158 11.77 7.00 -26.17
CA ASN A 158 12.76 7.86 -26.83
C ASN A 158 12.69 9.33 -26.37
N ASN A 159 12.07 9.61 -25.22
CA ASN A 159 12.21 10.90 -24.56
C ASN A 159 12.54 10.70 -23.07
N PRO A 160 13.84 10.72 -22.68
CA PRO A 160 14.25 10.44 -21.30
C PRO A 160 13.81 11.49 -20.27
N GLU A 161 13.20 12.62 -20.70
CA GLU A 161 13.02 13.79 -19.84
C GLU A 161 11.59 14.38 -19.83
N SER A 162 10.58 13.73 -20.40
CA SER A 162 9.20 14.28 -20.38
C SER A 162 8.06 13.30 -20.09
N ASP A 163 8.34 12.05 -19.75
CA ASP A 163 7.31 11.02 -19.46
C ASP A 163 7.62 10.22 -18.19
N GLY A 164 8.36 10.85 -17.28
CA GLY A 164 8.71 10.29 -15.98
C GLY A 164 7.48 10.22 -15.07
N LEU A 165 6.78 9.08 -15.10
CA LEU A 165 6.21 8.40 -13.93
C LEU A 165 5.80 9.35 -12.78
N LYS A 166 4.57 9.88 -12.80
CA LYS A 166 4.17 10.75 -11.68
C LYS A 166 3.97 9.91 -10.41
N ALA A 167 4.77 10.20 -9.39
CA ALA A 167 4.54 9.75 -8.03
C ALA A 167 3.13 10.17 -7.57
N MET A 168 2.46 9.32 -6.77
CA MET A 168 1.24 9.75 -6.09
C MET A 168 1.54 10.98 -5.24
N ASN A 169 0.66 11.97 -5.32
CA ASN A 169 0.82 13.23 -4.62
C ASN A 169 0.34 13.06 -3.18
N ALA A 170 1.28 12.89 -2.25
CA ALA A 170 1.01 12.82 -0.83
C ALA A 170 0.75 14.23 -0.27
N LYS A 171 -0.41 14.43 0.39
CA LYS A 171 -0.60 15.58 1.28
C LYS A 171 0.31 15.42 2.51
N ALA A 172 0.68 16.53 3.13
CA ALA A 172 1.53 16.52 4.33
C ALA A 172 0.95 15.57 5.39
N GLY A 173 1.80 14.70 5.95
CA GLY A 173 1.39 13.67 6.91
C GLY A 173 1.16 12.29 6.31
N ALA A 174 1.43 12.08 5.01
CA ALA A 174 1.31 10.78 4.37
C ALA A 174 2.66 10.15 4.01
N LEU A 175 2.71 8.82 4.09
CA LEU A 175 3.75 7.96 3.55
C LEU A 175 3.12 6.99 2.57
N ILE A 176 3.76 6.80 1.42
CA ILE A 176 3.36 5.85 0.39
C ILE A 176 4.54 4.92 0.13
N ALA A 177 4.30 3.62 0.13
CA ALA A 177 5.27 2.61 -0.31
C ALA A 177 4.63 1.69 -1.34
N PHE A 178 5.34 1.47 -2.44
CA PHE A 178 4.99 0.51 -3.47
C PHE A 178 5.98 -0.65 -3.43
N ALA A 179 5.49 -1.88 -3.61
CA ALA A 179 6.33 -3.07 -3.68
C ALA A 179 7.36 -3.05 -4.80
N CYS A 180 7.11 -2.29 -5.87
CA CYS A 180 8.02 -2.14 -7.00
C CYS A 180 8.00 -0.72 -7.57
N ALA A 181 9.07 -0.36 -8.26
CA ALA A 181 9.22 0.89 -8.98
C ALA A 181 8.12 1.05 -10.05
N PRO A 182 7.78 2.29 -10.43
CA PRO A 182 6.83 2.50 -11.51
C PRO A 182 7.23 1.76 -12.80
N GLY A 183 6.27 1.13 -13.48
CA GLY A 183 6.51 0.41 -14.74
C GLY A 183 7.19 -0.95 -14.60
N THR A 184 7.49 -1.41 -13.38
CA THR A 184 8.03 -2.74 -13.12
C THR A 184 7.00 -3.67 -12.48
N VAL A 185 7.35 -4.96 -12.41
CA VAL A 185 6.51 -6.03 -11.88
C VAL A 185 7.04 -6.39 -10.49
N ALA A 186 6.14 -6.57 -9.53
CA ALA A 186 6.49 -7.15 -8.23
C ALA A 186 6.55 -8.68 -8.38
N ASP A 187 7.55 -9.31 -7.76
CA ASP A 187 7.68 -10.77 -7.72
C ASP A 187 6.48 -11.36 -6.97
N ASP A 188 5.82 -12.34 -7.59
CA ASP A 188 4.67 -13.04 -7.02
C ASP A 188 5.07 -14.14 -6.04
N GLY A 189 6.35 -14.19 -5.69
CA GLY A 189 6.92 -15.08 -4.71
C GLY A 189 7.46 -16.37 -5.32
N ASN A 190 7.48 -16.59 -6.64
CA ASN A 190 8.01 -17.82 -7.26
C ASN A 190 7.52 -19.13 -6.59
N GLY A 191 6.25 -19.18 -6.16
CA GLY A 191 5.66 -20.32 -5.44
C GLY A 191 5.82 -20.30 -3.92
N GLN A 192 6.36 -19.23 -3.35
CA GLN A 192 6.33 -18.95 -1.92
C GLN A 192 4.92 -18.54 -1.46
N LYS A 193 4.70 -18.59 -0.14
CA LYS A 193 3.41 -18.24 0.48
C LYS A 193 3.00 -16.77 0.19
N ASN A 194 3.95 -15.86 0.32
CA ASN A 194 3.75 -14.41 0.29
C ASN A 194 4.53 -13.76 -0.85
N GLY A 195 4.06 -12.59 -1.32
CA GLY A 195 4.84 -11.72 -2.20
C GLY A 195 6.11 -11.21 -1.52
N LEU A 196 7.15 -10.91 -2.29
CA LEU A 196 8.48 -10.60 -1.74
C LEU A 196 8.47 -9.35 -0.85
N PHE A 197 7.73 -8.31 -1.26
CA PHE A 197 7.59 -7.10 -0.47
C PHE A 197 6.90 -7.38 0.87
N THR A 198 5.75 -8.06 0.84
CA THR A 198 5.02 -8.43 2.05
C THR A 198 5.81 -9.35 2.96
N LYS A 199 6.53 -10.34 2.42
CA LYS A 199 7.43 -11.21 3.19
C LYS A 199 8.41 -10.42 4.04
N HIS A 200 9.09 -9.44 3.46
CA HIS A 200 10.05 -8.60 4.19
C HIS A 200 9.33 -7.63 5.14
N LEU A 201 8.23 -7.03 4.71
CA LEU A 201 7.45 -6.10 5.53
C LEU A 201 6.95 -6.76 6.82
N LEU A 202 6.39 -7.97 6.76
CA LEU A 202 5.89 -8.70 7.93
C LEU A 202 6.95 -8.91 9.01
N ARG A 203 8.22 -9.06 8.61
CA ARG A 203 9.36 -9.23 9.54
C ARG A 203 9.76 -7.92 10.21
N GLN A 204 9.66 -6.80 9.49
CA GLN A 204 10.15 -5.51 9.96
C GLN A 204 9.11 -4.75 10.78
N ILE A 205 7.81 -4.83 10.43
CA ILE A 205 6.76 -4.05 11.13
C ILE A 205 6.52 -4.47 12.58
N VAL A 206 6.95 -5.67 12.97
CA VAL A 206 6.90 -6.16 14.35
C VAL A 206 8.08 -5.69 15.19
N LEU A 207 9.09 -5.06 14.59
CA LEU A 207 10.24 -4.57 15.34
C LEU A 207 9.82 -3.36 16.17
N PRO A 208 9.98 -3.44 17.50
CA PRO A 208 9.45 -2.42 18.38
C PRO A 208 10.28 -1.15 18.32
N ASN A 209 9.60 0.00 18.48
CA ASN A 209 10.21 1.34 18.53
C ASN A 209 11.04 1.72 17.28
N GLN A 210 10.77 1.10 16.13
CA GLN A 210 11.39 1.50 14.88
C GLN A 210 10.53 2.50 14.12
N ASP A 211 11.17 3.58 13.65
CA ASP A 211 10.52 4.52 12.74
C ASP A 211 10.20 3.83 11.41
N ILE A 212 8.99 4.04 10.89
CA ILE A 212 8.51 3.44 9.65
C ILE A 212 9.44 3.67 8.44
N ARG A 213 10.19 4.78 8.41
CA ARG A 213 11.17 5.03 7.35
C ARG A 213 12.33 4.05 7.40
N MET A 214 12.79 3.69 8.60
CA MET A 214 13.84 2.69 8.79
C MET A 214 13.32 1.30 8.45
N ILE A 215 12.12 0.95 8.94
CA ILE A 215 11.43 -0.29 8.56
C ILE A 215 11.40 -0.45 7.04
N LEU A 216 10.96 0.58 6.30
CA LEU A 216 10.84 0.50 4.84
C LEU A 216 12.19 0.54 4.12
N ALA A 217 13.23 1.13 4.70
CA ALA A 217 14.59 1.01 4.19
C ALA A 217 15.07 -0.44 4.30
N ASP A 218 14.89 -1.08 5.46
CA ASP A 218 15.27 -2.48 5.67
C ASP A 218 14.45 -3.44 4.79
N VAL A 219 13.17 -3.14 4.55
CA VAL A 219 12.35 -3.86 3.56
C VAL A 219 12.91 -3.70 2.15
N THR A 220 13.33 -2.49 1.77
CA THR A 220 13.91 -2.22 0.45
C THR A 220 15.18 -3.02 0.24
N ASP A 221 16.08 -3.01 1.24
CA ASP A 221 17.33 -3.77 1.20
C ASP A 221 17.06 -5.28 1.07
N GLY A 222 16.16 -5.84 1.89
CA GLY A 222 15.81 -7.26 1.85
C GLY A 222 15.18 -7.69 0.52
N VAL A 223 14.30 -6.86 -0.05
CA VAL A 223 13.69 -7.12 -1.37
C VAL A 223 14.72 -7.06 -2.48
N MET A 224 15.62 -6.07 -2.47
CA MET A 224 16.66 -5.94 -3.48
C MET A 224 17.71 -7.06 -3.38
N GLU A 225 18.08 -7.48 -2.18
CA GLU A 225 19.01 -8.59 -1.98
C GLU A 225 18.42 -9.89 -2.54
N GLU A 226 17.21 -10.26 -2.12
CA GLU A 226 16.58 -11.53 -2.50
C GLU A 226 16.18 -11.57 -3.98
N SER A 227 15.77 -10.43 -4.56
CA SER A 227 15.44 -10.34 -5.98
C SER A 227 16.66 -10.14 -6.89
N THR A 228 17.87 -10.03 -6.33
CA THR A 228 19.08 -9.63 -7.09
C THR A 228 18.85 -8.31 -7.85
N SER A 229 18.28 -7.33 -7.15
CA SER A 229 17.92 -5.99 -7.63
C SER A 229 16.91 -5.95 -8.79
N LYS A 230 16.17 -7.04 -9.04
CA LYS A 230 15.10 -7.06 -10.05
C LYS A 230 13.83 -6.35 -9.58
N GLN A 231 13.57 -6.39 -8.27
CA GLN A 231 12.47 -5.67 -7.63
C GLN A 231 13.05 -4.60 -6.71
N ILE A 232 12.61 -3.36 -6.90
CA ILE A 232 13.06 -2.20 -6.12
C ILE A 232 11.80 -1.50 -5.60
N PRO A 233 11.49 -1.56 -4.29
CA PRO A 233 10.41 -0.79 -3.71
C PRO A 233 10.57 0.72 -3.92
N PHE A 234 9.45 1.43 -4.03
CA PHE A 234 9.43 2.89 -4.20
C PHE A 234 8.70 3.57 -3.05
N LEU A 235 9.28 4.64 -2.50
CA LEU A 235 8.74 5.39 -1.37
C LEU A 235 8.48 6.85 -1.74
N SER A 236 7.38 7.41 -1.23
CA SER A 236 7.08 8.85 -1.24
C SER A 236 6.64 9.27 0.16
N VAL A 237 7.33 10.24 0.76
CA VAL A 237 7.21 10.53 2.20
C VAL A 237 7.03 12.02 2.43
N THR A 238 5.99 12.40 3.18
CA THR A 238 5.69 13.79 3.58
C THR A 238 5.33 13.90 5.07
N LEU A 239 5.82 12.97 5.88
CA LEU A 239 5.51 12.85 7.31
C LEU A 239 5.88 14.12 8.09
N ARG A 240 4.95 14.57 8.96
CA ARG A 240 5.12 15.74 9.84
C ARG A 240 5.88 15.42 11.13
N HIS A 241 5.73 14.18 11.62
CA HIS A 241 6.24 13.75 12.90
C HIS A 241 7.50 12.87 12.74
N ARG A 242 8.36 12.92 13.75
CA ARG A 242 9.50 11.99 13.89
C ARG A 242 9.06 10.77 14.68
N ASN A 243 9.76 9.65 14.50
CA ASN A 243 9.57 8.41 15.26
C ASN A 243 8.13 7.85 15.14
N ILE A 244 7.65 7.71 13.90
CA ILE A 244 6.38 7.04 13.62
C ILE A 244 6.60 5.53 13.77
N CYS A 245 6.25 4.97 14.92
CA CYS A 245 6.40 3.55 15.22
C CYS A 245 5.09 2.79 14.98
N LEU A 246 5.15 1.64 14.31
CA LEU A 246 3.97 0.77 14.14
C LEU A 246 3.79 -0.15 15.35
N CYS A 247 4.88 -0.69 15.87
CA CYS A 247 4.93 -1.51 17.07
C CYS A 247 5.54 -0.68 18.21
N ASP A 248 4.74 -0.40 19.23
CA ASP A 248 5.22 0.22 20.47
C ASP A 248 5.69 -0.90 21.43
N GLN A 249 6.77 -0.69 22.19
CA GLN A 249 7.07 -1.59 23.32
C GLN A 249 5.93 -1.54 24.34
N ASN A 250 5.07 -2.57 24.37
CA ASN A 250 4.62 -3.29 25.57
C ASN A 250 3.49 -4.28 25.27
N SER A 251 3.84 -5.57 25.22
CA SER A 251 2.96 -6.66 25.66
C SER A 251 3.84 -7.82 26.11
N GLY A 252 4.46 -7.68 27.29
CA GLY A 252 5.32 -8.71 27.88
C GLY A 252 6.08 -8.22 29.10
N GLU A 253 5.36 -7.89 30.17
CA GLU A 253 5.71 -8.43 31.51
C GLU A 253 4.82 -9.65 31.74
#